data_AF-A0A937ALZ2-F1
#
_entry.id   AF-A0A937ALZ2-F1
#
_cell.length_a   1.000
_cell.length_b   1.000
_cell.length_c   1.000
_cell.angle_alpha   90.00
_cell.angle_beta   90.00
_cell.angle_gamma   90.00
#
_symmetry.space_group_name_H-M   'P 1'
#
loop_
_entity.id
_entity.type
_entity.pdbx_description
1 polymer ?
#
loop_
_entity_poly.entity_id
_entity_poly.type
_entity_poly.pdbx_seq_one_letter_code
_entity_poly.pdbx_strand_id
1 'polypeptide(L)' 'MKKQLLSIGKFTLFLGLGLFLVWWSLRQIPDDKWDEFRNSLRDANYWLLIPVFVILIASHLFRALRWKILMEPMGYHP' A
#
# COMPACT_ATOMS: atom_id res chain seq x y z
N MET A 1 -28.33 8.14 4.38
CA MET A 1 -28.41 7.41 3.10
C MET A 1 -27.58 8.07 1.98
N LYS A 2 -27.82 9.33 1.58
CA LYS A 2 -27.00 10.02 0.54
C LYS A 2 -25.49 10.06 0.82
N LYS A 3 -25.08 10.30 2.09
CA LYS A 3 -23.67 10.32 2.51
C LYS A 3 -22.97 8.96 2.39
N GLN A 4 -23.69 7.87 2.65
CA GLN A 4 -23.15 6.51 2.50
C GLN A 4 -23.02 6.13 1.02
N LEU A 5 -23.99 6.50 0.19
CA LEU A 5 -23.93 6.29 -1.26
C LEU A 5 -22.74 7.04 -1.88
N LEU A 6 -22.50 8.28 -1.45
CA LEU A 6 -21.32 9.06 -1.85
C LEU A 6 -20.01 8.43 -1.36
N SER A 7 -20.00 7.84 -0.16
CA SER A 7 -18.80 7.16 0.36
C SER A 7 -18.49 5.89 -0.42
N ILE A 8 -19.50 5.09 -0.76
CA ILE A 8 -19.36 3.89 -1.59
C ILE A 8 -18.90 4.29 -2.99
N GLY A 9 -19.49 5.33 -3.59
CA GLY A 9 -19.06 5.83 -4.89
C GLY A 9 -17.60 6.26 -4.92
N LYS A 10 -17.12 6.97 -3.89
CA LYS A 10 -15.70 7.33 -3.75
C LYS A 10 -14.82 6.10 -3.64
N PHE A 11 -15.20 5.14 -2.79
CA PHE A 11 -14.43 3.90 -2.63
C PHE A 11 -14.34 3.11 -3.94
N THR A 12 -15.47 2.89 -4.62
CA THR A 12 -15.52 2.20 -5.91
C THR A 12 -14.72 2.93 -6.98
N LEU A 13 -14.74 4.26 -7.00
CA LEU A 13 -13.95 5.06 -7.94
C LEU A 13 -12.44 4.86 -7.71
N PHE A 14 -11.97 4.99 -6.47
CA PHE A 14 -10.55 4.82 -6.16
C PHE A 14 -10.09 3.37 -6.36
N LEU A 15 -10.92 2.39 -5.98
CA LEU A 15 -10.63 0.97 -6.22
C LEU A 15 -10.61 0.67 -7.71
N GLY A 16 -11.58 1.18 -8.47
CA GLY A 16 -11.67 1.04 -9.91
C GLY A 16 -10.48 1.67 -10.62
N LEU A 17 -10.03 2.86 -10.18
CA LEU A 17 -8.80 3.47 -10.67
C LEU A 17 -7.57 2.60 -10.37
N GLY A 18 -7.46 2.04 -9.17
CA GLY A 18 -6.37 1.13 -8.82
C GLY A 18 -6.32 -0.10 -9.72
N LEU A 19 -7.47 -0.76 -9.92
CA LEU A 19 -7.59 -1.91 -10.81
C LEU A 19 -7.29 -1.55 -12.27
N PHE A 20 -7.78 -0.40 -12.72
CA PHE A 20 -7.50 0.13 -14.05
C PHE A 20 -6.00 0.34 -14.28
N LEU A 21 -5.30 0.95 -13.32
CA LEU A 21 -3.85 1.17 -13.41
C LEU A 21 -3.06 -0.14 -13.42
N VAL A 22 -3.45 -1.13 -12.61
CA VAL A 22 -2.80 -2.45 -12.60
C VAL A 22 -3.02 -3.15 -13.94
N TRP A 23 -4.24 -3.18 -14.45
CA TRP A 23 -4.54 -3.76 -15.77
C TRP A 23 -3.79 -3.04 -16.89
N TRP A 24 -3.78 -1.71 -16.87
CA TRP A 24 -3.07 -0.89 -17.84
C TRP A 24 -1.56 -1.15 -17.84
N SER A 25 -0.98 -1.32 -16.66
CA SER A 25 0.44 -1.68 -16.49
C SER A 25 0.72 -3.08 -17.05
N LEU A 26 -0.08 -4.08 -16.67
CA LEU A 26 0.13 -5.47 -17.09
C LEU A 26 -0.12 -5.70 -18.59
N ARG A 27 -1.03 -4.95 -19.22
CA ARG A 27 -1.29 -5.03 -20.67
C ARG A 27 -0.08 -4.65 -21.52
N GLN A 28 0.88 -3.92 -20.97
CA GLN A 28 2.09 -3.51 -21.67
C GLN A 28 3.14 -4.64 -21.74
N ILE A 29 2.93 -5.75 -21.01
CA ILE A 29 3.84 -6.90 -21.03
C ILE A 29 3.57 -7.72 -22.31
N PRO A 30 4.58 -7.89 -23.20
CA PRO A 30 4.48 -8.73 -24.38
C PRO A 30 4.17 -10.20 -24.04
N ASP A 31 3.43 -10.88 -24.93
CA ASP A 31 3.01 -12.28 -24.71
C ASP A 31 4.20 -13.24 -24.50
N ASP A 32 5.33 -12.98 -25.16
CA ASP A 32 6.58 -13.75 -25.06
C ASP A 32 7.38 -13.50 -23.77
N LYS A 33 7.03 -12.48 -22.99
CA LYS A 33 7.74 -12.08 -21.76
C LYS A 33 7.06 -12.49 -20.46
N TRP A 34 5.90 -13.13 -20.53
CA TRP A 34 5.17 -13.59 -19.34
C TRP A 34 5.92 -14.62 -18.52
N ASP A 35 6.64 -15.54 -19.16
CA ASP A 35 7.42 -16.55 -18.46
C ASP A 35 8.63 -15.94 -17.75
N GLU A 36 9.32 -14.98 -18.39
CA GLU A 36 10.40 -14.21 -17.78
C GLU A 36 9.90 -13.40 -16.58
N PHE A 37 8.73 -12.76 -16.71
CA PHE A 37 8.10 -12.05 -15.61
C PHE A 37 7.80 -12.97 -14.42
N ARG A 38 7.23 -14.15 -14.65
CA ARG A 38 6.95 -15.13 -13.57
C ARG A 38 8.22 -15.65 -12.90
N ASN A 39 9.25 -15.94 -13.69
CA ASN A 39 10.54 -16.38 -13.17
C ASN A 39 11.21 -15.27 -12.36
N SER A 40 11.14 -14.02 -12.81
CA SER A 40 11.68 -12.86 -12.07
C SER A 40 11.04 -12.68 -10.69
N LEU A 41 9.74 -12.98 -10.56
CA LEU A 41 9.07 -12.97 -9.27
C LEU A 41 9.55 -14.11 -8.37
N ARG A 42 9.73 -15.31 -8.92
CA ARG A 42 10.18 -16.49 -8.17
C ARG A 42 11.63 -16.36 -7.69
N ASP A 43 12.50 -15.82 -8.53
CA ASP A 43 13.93 -15.70 -8.27
C ASP A 43 14.29 -14.40 -7.54
N ALA A 44 13.30 -13.58 -7.21
CA ALA A 44 13.50 -12.36 -6.45
C ALA A 44 14.16 -12.64 -5.10
N ASN A 45 15.12 -11.80 -4.70
CA ASN A 45 15.78 -11.94 -3.41
C ASN A 45 14.87 -11.48 -2.26
N TYR A 46 14.03 -12.39 -1.79
CA TYR A 46 13.10 -12.14 -0.68
C TYR A 46 13.78 -11.82 0.65
N TRP A 47 15.09 -12.05 0.80
CA TRP A 47 15.83 -11.64 1.99
C TRP A 47 15.79 -10.12 2.21
N LEU A 48 15.67 -9.34 1.12
CA LEU A 48 15.51 -7.89 1.17
C LEU A 48 14.21 -7.44 1.84
N LEU A 49 13.20 -8.33 1.99
CA LEU A 49 11.99 -7.99 2.73
C LEU A 49 12.28 -7.69 4.20
N ILE A 50 13.28 -8.34 4.81
CA ILE A 50 13.60 -8.14 6.24
C ILE A 50 13.93 -6.67 6.55
N PRO A 51 14.94 -6.04 5.92
CA PRO A 51 15.23 -4.63 6.17
C PRO A 51 14.06 -3.71 5.76
N VAL A 52 13.32 -4.05 4.71
CA VAL A 52 12.12 -3.30 4.29
C VAL A 52 11.06 -3.29 5.39
N PHE A 53 10.73 -4.45 5.98
CA PHE A 53 9.78 -4.54 7.08
C PHE A 53 10.27 -3.85 8.34
N VAL A 54 11.57 -3.94 8.66
CA VAL A 54 12.15 -3.22 9.80
C VAL A 54 11.97 -1.72 9.64
N ILE A 55 12.31 -1.16 8.48
CA ILE A 55 12.15 0.27 8.20
C ILE A 55 10.66 0.66 8.20
N LEU A 56 9.79 -0.18 7.63
CA LEU A 56 8.36 0.06 7.59
C LEU A 56 7.76 0.12 9.00
N ILE A 57 8.09 -0.84 9.86
CA ILE A 57 7.63 -0.88 11.25
C ILE A 57 8.19 0.33 12.01
N ALA A 58 9.48 0.63 11.88
CA ALA A 58 10.09 1.80 12.49
C ALA A 58 9.38 3.10 12.08
N SER A 59 9.05 3.26 10.80
CA SER A 59 8.29 4.40 10.28
C SER A 59 6.91 4.53 10.94
N HIS A 60 6.21 3.42 11.16
CA HIS A 60 4.93 3.40 11.87
C HIS A 60 5.07 3.71 13.35
N LEU A 61 6.12 3.20 14.01
CA LEU A 61 6.42 3.51 15.41
C LEU A 61 6.72 4.99 15.60
N PHE A 62 7.56 5.59 14.75
CA PHE A 62 7.83 7.03 14.82
C PHE A 62 6.57 7.87 14.57
N ARG A 63 5.72 7.43 13.65
CA ARG A 63 4.42 8.08 13.43
C ARG A 63 3.58 8.01 14.70
N ALA A 64 3.46 6.84 15.33
CA ALA A 64 2.69 6.66 16.56
C ALA A 64 3.23 7.55 17.69
N LEU A 65 4.55 7.57 17.89
CA LEU A 65 5.20 8.41 18.89
C LEU A 65 4.96 9.90 18.64
N ARG A 66 5.05 10.36 17.38
CA ARG A 66 4.75 11.75 17.02
C ARG A 66 3.32 12.14 17.43
N TRP A 67 2.35 11.26 17.20
CA TRP A 67 0.97 11.48 17.63
C TRP A 67 0.84 11.46 19.16
N LYS A 68 1.56 10.58 19.85
CA LYS A 68 1.62 10.55 21.32
C LYS A 68 2.11 11.87 21.91
N ILE A 69 3.22 12.40 21.40
CA ILE A 69 3.79 13.70 21.83
C ILE A 69 2.78 14.85 21.60
N LEU A 70 2.03 14.81 20.50
CA LEU A 70 1.00 15.82 20.22
C LEU A 70 -0.21 15.72 21.17
N MET A 71 -0.51 14.52 21.67
CA MET A 71 -1.63 14.23 22.57
C MET A 71 -1.33 14.50 24.04
N GLU A 72 -0.07 14.39 24.44
CA GLU A 72 0.41 14.66 25.80
C GLU A 72 0.00 16.05 26.36
N PRO A 73 0.17 17.19 25.64
CA PRO A 73 -0.26 18.50 26.14
C PRO A 73 -1.79 18.65 26.23
N MET A 74 -2.55 17.75 25.60
CA MET A 74 -4.01 17.71 25.71
C MET A 74 -4.49 16.83 26.89
N GLY A 75 -3.56 16.27 27.68
CA GLY A 75 -3.87 15.40 28.82
C GLY A 75 -4.19 13.95 28.44
N TYR A 76 -3.94 13.54 27.20
CA TYR A 76 -4.14 12.16 26.75
C TYR A 76 -2.84 11.35 26.82
N HIS A 77 -2.91 10.13 27.36
CA HIS A 77 -1.78 9.20 27.47
C HIS A 77 -2.07 7.85 26.79
N PRO A 78 -2.09 7.81 25.44
CA PRO A 78 -2.18 6.59 24.67
C PRO A 78 -0.84 5.86 24.51
#